data_AF-A0A015YY93-F1
#
_entry.id   AF-A0A015YY93-F1
#
_cell.length_a   1.000
_cell.length_b   1.000
_cell.length_c   1.000
_cell.angle_alpha   90.00
_cell.angle_beta   90.00
_cell.angle_gamma   90.00
#
_symmetry.space_group_name_H-M   'P 1'
#
loop_
_entity.id
_entity.type
_entity.pdbx_description
1 polymer ?
#
loop_
_entity_poly.entity_id
_entity_poly.type
_entity_poly.pdbx_seq_one_letter_code
_entity_poly.pdbx_strand_id
1 'polypeptide(L)'
;MNKKRIGIFIALLAMVCMGLRAQSATSLRINEVLVVNDQNYQDDYGLHNAWIEIFNTSFASVNLEGCFLTNDKNNPTKYPIPKGDVLTLIKPRQHALFWADGMPNRGTFHVNFTLDPNKENYIALYDSNGKTLIDEVPIPAGQLADRSYAREKDGSANWVVKGEGEHSYVTPSTNNMTIDKNPKIENFKKHDSIGIGMAIIAMSVVFIGLVLLYLSFKAVGNVAVRLGKKNAMKATGITDKTEAKEKNLGSHTGEETAAISMALHEYLNDAHDVEDMILTINKVKRTYSPWSSKIYTLRQTPKR
;
A
#
# COMPACT_ATOMS: atom_id res chain seq x y z
N MET A 1 23.56 23.91 24.83
CA MET A 1 22.96 23.37 23.59
C MET A 1 23.03 24.42 22.49
N ASN A 2 23.54 24.09 21.30
CA ASN A 2 23.88 25.08 20.27
C ASN A 2 22.62 25.74 19.66
N LYS A 3 22.54 27.08 19.61
CA LYS A 3 21.34 27.85 19.21
C LYS A 3 20.79 27.43 17.83
N LYS A 4 21.65 26.99 16.92
CA LYS A 4 21.26 26.45 15.60
C LYS A 4 20.49 25.12 15.68
N ARG A 5 20.84 24.25 16.64
CA ARG A 5 20.15 22.96 16.85
C ARG A 5 18.76 23.15 17.46
N ILE A 6 18.59 24.17 18.31
CA ILE A 6 17.27 24.56 18.85
C ILE A 6 16.37 25.08 17.74
N GLY A 7 16.88 25.92 16.83
CA GLY A 7 16.11 26.41 15.69
C GLY A 7 15.63 25.30 14.74
N ILE A 8 16.50 24.32 14.45
CA ILE A 8 16.13 23.15 13.64
C ILE A 8 15.06 22.30 14.34
N PHE A 9 15.16 22.12 15.66
CA PHE A 9 14.14 21.40 16.43
C PHE A 9 12.78 22.11 16.44
N ILE A 10 12.76 23.43 16.59
CA ILE A 10 11.52 24.22 16.56
C ILE A 10 10.91 24.20 15.15
N ALA A 11 11.72 24.27 14.09
CA ALA A 11 11.24 24.18 12.72
C ALA A 11 10.66 22.79 12.39
N LEU A 12 11.30 21.71 12.85
CA LEU A 12 10.78 20.34 12.74
C LEU A 12 9.48 20.15 13.52
N LEU A 13 9.39 20.70 14.74
CA LEU A 13 8.17 20.64 15.55
C LEU A 13 7.02 21.43 14.90
N ALA A 14 7.29 22.61 14.35
CA ALA A 14 6.30 23.40 13.63
C ALA A 14 5.80 22.70 12.36
N MET A 15 6.68 21.98 11.65
CA MET A 15 6.33 21.20 10.46
C MET A 15 5.47 19.97 10.78
N VAL A 16 5.65 19.38 11.98
CA VAL A 16 4.79 18.29 12.49
C VAL A 16 3.42 18.80 12.93
N CYS A 17 3.33 20.00 13.51
CA CYS A 17 2.05 20.58 13.96
C CYS A 17 1.13 21.04 12.81
N MET A 18 1.67 21.35 11.63
CA MET A 18 0.88 21.77 10.45
C MET A 18 0.09 20.63 9.78
N GLY A 19 0.25 19.38 10.23
CA GLY A 19 -0.44 18.20 9.69
C GLY A 19 -1.80 17.88 10.33
N LEU A 20 -2.20 18.58 11.40
CA LEU A 20 -3.47 18.32 12.08
C LEU A 20 -4.64 18.94 11.31
N ARG A 21 -5.07 18.30 10.22
CA ARG A 21 -6.40 18.56 9.68
C ARG A 21 -7.41 17.99 10.66
N ALA A 22 -8.14 18.90 11.32
CA ALA A 22 -9.28 18.52 12.15
C ALA A 22 -10.21 17.58 11.37
N GLN A 23 -10.53 16.45 11.98
CA GLN A 23 -11.53 15.49 11.49
C GLN A 23 -12.89 16.19 11.59
N SER A 24 -13.32 16.82 10.49
CA SER A 24 -14.53 17.62 10.49
C SER A 24 -15.61 16.91 9.69
N ALA A 25 -16.80 16.75 10.29
CA ALA A 25 -17.99 16.26 9.61
C ALA A 25 -18.32 17.09 8.35
N THR A 26 -17.80 18.32 8.25
CA THR A 26 -17.92 19.20 7.08
C THR A 26 -17.29 18.65 5.79
N SER A 27 -16.57 17.52 5.81
CA SER A 27 -16.13 16.83 4.59
C SER A 27 -17.12 15.77 4.09
N LEU A 28 -18.22 15.50 4.79
CA LEU A 28 -19.26 14.60 4.32
C LEU A 28 -20.16 15.33 3.30
N ARG A 29 -20.55 14.64 2.24
CA ARG A 29 -21.45 15.17 1.20
C ARG A 29 -22.52 14.15 0.88
N ILE A 30 -23.74 14.60 0.64
CA ILE A 30 -24.76 13.76 0.00
C ILE A 30 -24.29 13.54 -1.44
N ASN A 31 -24.21 12.30 -1.88
CA ASN A 31 -23.50 11.93 -3.11
C ASN A 31 -24.44 11.45 -4.21
N GLU A 32 -25.41 10.62 -3.85
CA GLU A 32 -26.38 10.01 -4.77
C GLU A 32 -27.66 9.71 -4.01
N VAL A 33 -28.81 9.95 -4.63
CA VAL A 33 -30.12 9.69 -4.04
C VAL A 33 -31.01 9.03 -5.08
N LEU A 34 -31.64 7.92 -4.71
CA LEU A 34 -32.60 7.21 -5.56
C LEU A 34 -33.96 7.19 -4.86
N VAL A 35 -34.96 7.79 -5.50
CA VAL A 35 -36.29 8.02 -4.92
C VAL A 35 -37.25 6.86 -5.21
N VAL A 36 -37.16 6.27 -6.41
CA VAL A 36 -38.00 5.14 -6.84
C VAL A 36 -37.09 3.99 -7.22
N ASN A 37 -37.14 2.93 -6.42
CA ASN A 37 -36.33 1.73 -6.57
C ASN A 37 -37.27 0.56 -6.88
N ASP A 38 -37.26 0.10 -8.12
CA ASP A 38 -38.11 -1.03 -8.52
C ASP A 38 -37.27 -2.30 -8.70
N GLN A 39 -36.06 -2.18 -9.27
CA GLN A 39 -35.20 -3.31 -9.63
C GLN A 39 -33.72 -3.09 -9.31
N ASN A 40 -33.33 -1.94 -8.75
CA ASN A 40 -31.94 -1.61 -8.47
C ASN A 40 -31.43 -2.27 -7.16
N TYR A 41 -30.68 -1.54 -6.34
CA TYR A 41 -30.06 -2.03 -5.12
C TYR A 41 -31.10 -2.50 -4.08
N GLN A 42 -30.88 -3.64 -3.44
CA GLN A 42 -31.76 -4.18 -2.39
C GLN A 42 -31.16 -3.91 -1.01
N ASP A 43 -32.03 -3.71 -0.03
CA ASP A 43 -31.63 -3.67 1.38
C ASP A 43 -31.36 -5.07 1.94
N ASP A 44 -30.91 -5.13 3.20
CA ASP A 44 -30.59 -6.38 3.90
C ASP A 44 -31.82 -7.29 4.11
N TYR A 45 -33.03 -6.81 3.81
CA TYR A 45 -34.30 -7.53 3.88
C TYR A 45 -34.79 -7.95 2.49
N GLY A 46 -34.01 -7.72 1.42
CA GLY A 46 -34.36 -8.05 0.04
C GLY A 46 -35.41 -7.11 -0.57
N LEU A 47 -35.59 -5.92 0.00
CA LEU A 47 -36.56 -4.93 -0.48
C LEU A 47 -35.88 -3.82 -1.28
N HIS A 48 -36.56 -3.35 -2.31
CA HIS A 48 -36.14 -2.21 -3.12
C HIS A 48 -36.68 -0.92 -2.49
N ASN A 49 -35.95 -0.38 -1.52
CA ASN A 49 -36.30 0.88 -0.87
C ASN A 49 -35.58 2.05 -1.52
N ALA A 50 -36.16 3.24 -1.41
CA ALA A 50 -35.44 4.48 -1.71
C ALA A 50 -34.20 4.60 -0.81
N TRP A 51 -33.15 5.26 -1.30
CA TRP A 51 -31.92 5.39 -0.54
C TRP A 51 -31.17 6.69 -0.80
N ILE A 52 -30.34 7.05 0.17
CA ILE A 52 -29.53 8.27 0.23
C ILE A 52 -28.10 7.85 0.53
N GLU A 53 -27.18 8.19 -0.35
CA GLU A 53 -25.76 7.92 -0.17
C GLU A 53 -25.01 9.17 0.30
N ILE A 54 -24.11 8.98 1.26
CA ILE A 54 -23.21 9.98 1.80
C ILE A 54 -21.77 9.57 1.50
N PHE A 55 -20.98 10.48 0.96
CA PHE A 55 -19.58 10.29 0.64
C PHE A 55 -18.66 11.09 1.54
N ASN A 56 -17.58 10.47 2.01
CA ASN A 56 -16.51 11.15 2.73
C ASN A 56 -15.51 11.77 1.75
N THR A 57 -15.54 13.09 1.65
CA THR A 57 -14.64 13.81 0.74
C THR A 57 -13.20 14.01 1.26
N SER A 58 -12.90 13.55 2.48
CA SER A 58 -11.57 13.71 3.08
C SER A 58 -10.66 12.50 2.80
N PHE A 59 -9.37 12.69 3.07
CA PHE A 59 -8.35 11.63 3.06
C PHE A 59 -8.16 10.97 4.44
N ALA A 60 -9.03 11.30 5.40
CA ALA A 60 -9.08 10.71 6.73
C ALA A 60 -10.44 10.01 6.93
N SER A 61 -10.55 9.14 7.94
CA SER A 61 -11.86 8.61 8.31
C SER A 61 -12.72 9.70 8.95
N VAL A 62 -14.03 9.71 8.71
CA VAL A 62 -14.97 10.69 9.29
C VAL A 62 -16.19 9.94 9.81
N ASN A 63 -16.62 10.26 11.03
CA ASN A 63 -17.73 9.58 11.68
C ASN A 63 -19.04 10.34 11.44
N LEU A 64 -20.08 9.62 11.03
CA LEU A 64 -21.46 10.11 10.93
C LEU A 64 -22.23 10.04 12.26
N GLU A 65 -21.67 9.37 13.25
CA GLU A 65 -22.26 9.20 14.58
C GLU A 65 -22.80 10.53 15.14
N GLY A 66 -24.07 10.52 15.55
CA GLY A 66 -24.73 11.66 16.18
C GLY A 66 -25.06 12.80 15.22
N CYS A 67 -24.64 12.77 13.95
CA CYS A 67 -25.15 13.68 12.92
C CYS A 67 -26.64 13.44 12.68
N PHE A 68 -27.30 14.37 12.00
CA PHE A 68 -28.72 14.27 11.70
C PHE A 68 -28.98 14.28 10.20
N LEU A 69 -29.82 13.36 9.75
CA LEU A 69 -30.35 13.37 8.39
C LEU A 69 -31.80 13.84 8.43
N THR A 70 -32.21 14.67 7.46
CA THR A 70 -33.59 15.13 7.39
C THR A 70 -34.05 15.29 5.96
N ASN A 71 -35.35 15.11 5.75
CA ASN A 71 -36.05 15.52 4.55
C ASN A 71 -37.04 16.68 4.76
N ASP A 72 -36.91 17.40 5.87
CA ASP A 72 -37.78 18.50 6.28
C ASP A 72 -36.96 19.70 6.75
N LYS A 73 -37.03 20.81 6.01
CA LYS A 73 -36.35 22.08 6.33
C LYS A 73 -36.73 22.63 7.71
N ASN A 74 -37.94 22.32 8.19
CA ASN A 74 -38.43 22.78 9.48
C ASN A 74 -38.03 21.86 10.64
N ASN A 75 -37.44 20.69 10.34
CA ASN A 75 -36.96 19.75 11.34
C ASN A 75 -35.54 19.25 11.02
N PRO A 76 -34.49 20.05 11.33
CA PRO A 76 -33.09 19.67 11.12
C PRO A 76 -32.64 18.40 11.86
N THR A 77 -33.36 18.00 12.91
CA THR A 77 -32.98 16.87 13.79
C THR A 77 -33.87 15.64 13.60
N LYS A 78 -34.52 15.52 12.44
CA LYS A 78 -35.55 14.51 12.16
C LYS A 78 -35.07 13.08 12.37
N TYR A 79 -33.95 12.68 11.78
CA TYR A 79 -33.32 11.39 12.01
C TYR A 79 -31.96 11.56 12.67
N PRO A 80 -31.81 11.27 13.97
CA PRO A 80 -30.51 11.18 14.62
C PRO A 80 -29.81 9.88 14.22
N ILE A 81 -28.60 9.98 13.65
CA ILE A 81 -27.78 8.80 13.34
C ILE A 81 -27.29 8.19 14.66
N PRO A 82 -27.63 6.92 14.97
CA PRO A 82 -27.25 6.27 16.21
C PRO A 82 -25.74 6.30 16.51
N LYS A 83 -25.43 6.22 17.80
CA LYS A 83 -24.06 6.22 18.33
C LYS A 83 -23.54 4.80 18.57
N GLY A 84 -22.24 4.59 18.34
CA GLY A 84 -21.56 3.33 18.66
C GLY A 84 -21.59 2.24 17.60
N ASP A 85 -22.15 2.49 16.41
CA ASP A 85 -22.04 1.58 15.27
C ASP A 85 -20.70 1.81 14.54
N VAL A 86 -19.93 0.75 14.34
CA VAL A 86 -18.62 0.83 13.67
C VAL A 86 -18.71 1.26 12.21
N LEU A 87 -19.85 1.02 11.56
CA LEU A 87 -20.08 1.35 10.16
C LEU A 87 -20.35 2.84 9.93
N THR A 88 -20.66 3.62 10.98
CA THR A 88 -20.80 5.09 10.85
C THR A 88 -19.46 5.77 10.68
N LEU A 89 -18.34 5.09 10.95
CA LEU A 89 -16.99 5.56 10.67
C LEU A 89 -16.63 5.33 9.19
N ILE A 90 -16.93 6.30 8.34
CA ILE A 90 -16.62 6.22 6.92
C ILE A 90 -15.12 6.41 6.70
N LYS A 91 -14.48 5.39 6.13
CA LYS A 91 -13.06 5.43 5.73
C LYS A 91 -12.77 6.53 4.71
N PRO A 92 -11.49 6.90 4.48
CA PRO A 92 -11.13 7.90 3.47
C PRO A 92 -11.73 7.55 2.11
N ARG A 93 -12.42 8.51 1.47
CA ARG A 93 -12.96 8.35 0.10
C ARG A 93 -13.92 7.15 -0.02
N GLN A 94 -14.69 6.86 1.02
CA GLN A 94 -15.71 5.81 1.01
C GLN A 94 -17.10 6.42 1.24
N HIS A 95 -18.11 5.56 1.15
CA HIS A 95 -19.52 5.90 1.14
C HIS A 95 -20.26 5.21 2.30
N ALA A 96 -21.40 5.77 2.69
CA ALA A 96 -22.40 5.13 3.52
C ALA A 96 -23.77 5.35 2.89
N LEU A 97 -24.59 4.29 2.85
CA LEU A 97 -25.91 4.31 2.23
C LEU A 97 -26.98 4.18 3.31
N PHE A 98 -28.00 5.02 3.23
CA PHE A 98 -29.15 5.06 4.14
C PHE A 98 -30.43 4.74 3.37
N TRP A 99 -31.20 3.77 3.84
CA TRP A 99 -32.51 3.40 3.32
C TRP A 99 -33.59 4.33 3.85
N ALA A 100 -34.30 4.99 2.94
CA ALA A 100 -35.42 5.89 3.22
C ALA A 100 -36.76 5.14 3.21
N ASP A 101 -36.88 4.17 4.14
CA ASP A 101 -38.01 3.24 4.24
C ASP A 101 -38.98 3.54 5.40
N GLY A 102 -38.64 4.52 6.26
CA GLY A 102 -39.45 4.87 7.42
C GLY A 102 -39.37 3.86 8.58
N MET A 103 -38.41 2.93 8.56
CA MET A 103 -38.31 1.81 9.52
C MET A 103 -36.98 1.85 10.30
N PRO A 104 -36.80 2.82 11.21
CA PRO A 104 -35.53 3.02 11.93
C PRO A 104 -35.19 1.87 12.90
N ASN A 105 -36.15 1.00 13.20
CA ASN A 105 -35.95 -0.21 14.00
C ASN A 105 -35.22 -1.32 13.24
N ARG A 106 -34.98 -1.17 11.94
CA ARG A 106 -34.21 -2.14 11.11
C ARG A 106 -32.71 -1.97 11.20
N GLY A 107 -32.22 -0.84 11.73
CA GLY A 107 -30.79 -0.59 11.98
C GLY A 107 -30.38 0.86 11.76
N THR A 108 -29.11 1.16 12.03
CA THR A 108 -28.46 2.48 11.92
C THR A 108 -28.63 3.15 10.55
N PHE A 109 -28.77 2.35 9.50
CA PHE A 109 -28.86 2.83 8.12
C PHE A 109 -30.28 2.84 7.56
N HIS A 110 -31.30 2.60 8.39
CA HIS A 110 -32.70 2.76 8.01
C HIS A 110 -33.24 4.03 8.68
N VAL A 111 -33.74 4.97 7.89
CA VAL A 111 -34.17 6.28 8.40
C VAL A 111 -35.66 6.31 8.70
N ASN A 112 -36.09 7.25 9.54
CA ASN A 112 -37.48 7.37 10.01
C ASN A 112 -38.41 8.14 9.05
N PHE A 113 -38.03 8.28 7.79
CA PHE A 113 -38.82 8.95 6.77
C PHE A 113 -38.68 8.27 5.41
N THR A 114 -39.63 8.54 4.53
CA THR A 114 -39.64 8.10 3.13
C THR A 114 -39.49 9.28 2.18
N LEU A 115 -39.18 8.98 0.91
CA LEU A 115 -39.15 9.96 -0.18
C LEU A 115 -40.40 9.83 -1.05
N ASP A 116 -40.83 10.92 -1.67
CA ASP A 116 -42.06 10.97 -2.47
C ASP A 116 -41.74 11.34 -3.92
N PRO A 117 -42.00 10.46 -4.90
CA PRO A 117 -41.65 10.71 -6.29
C PRO A 117 -42.43 11.86 -6.94
N ASN A 118 -43.60 12.22 -6.38
CA ASN A 118 -44.51 13.18 -6.99
C ASN A 118 -44.22 14.63 -6.60
N LYS A 119 -43.30 14.87 -5.67
CA LYS A 119 -42.92 16.21 -5.21
C LYS A 119 -41.41 16.39 -5.16
N GLU A 120 -40.98 17.64 -5.08
CA GLU A 120 -39.58 17.96 -4.80
C GLU A 120 -39.23 17.43 -3.40
N ASN A 121 -38.16 16.65 -3.30
CA ASN A 121 -37.65 16.17 -2.02
C ASN A 121 -36.47 17.04 -1.60
N TYR A 122 -36.45 17.48 -0.36
CA TYR A 122 -35.29 18.11 0.24
C TYR A 122 -34.55 17.06 1.05
N ILE A 123 -33.21 16.99 0.97
CA ILE A 123 -32.39 16.17 1.87
C ILE A 123 -31.25 17.02 2.42
N ALA A 124 -31.03 16.97 3.72
CA ALA A 124 -29.94 17.67 4.37
C ALA A 124 -29.28 16.83 5.45
N LEU A 125 -27.97 17.02 5.57
CA LEU A 125 -27.11 16.46 6.60
C LEU A 125 -26.68 17.59 7.53
N TYR A 126 -26.93 17.43 8.82
CA TYR A 126 -26.50 18.35 9.87
C TYR A 126 -25.48 17.69 10.78
N ASP A 127 -24.56 18.48 11.30
CA ASP A 127 -23.56 18.05 12.28
C ASP A 127 -24.21 17.61 13.60
N SER A 128 -23.44 16.94 14.44
CA SER A 128 -23.81 16.44 15.77
C SER A 128 -24.39 17.47 16.73
N ASN A 129 -24.21 18.77 16.46
CA ASN A 129 -24.83 19.86 17.20
C ASN A 129 -26.29 20.15 16.80
N GLY A 130 -26.80 19.52 15.74
CA GLY A 130 -28.17 19.65 15.24
C GLY A 130 -28.50 21.00 14.59
N LYS A 131 -27.50 21.85 14.33
CA LYS A 131 -27.66 23.23 13.82
C LYS A 131 -26.78 23.53 12.61
N THR A 132 -25.55 23.05 12.60
CA THR A 132 -24.60 23.30 11.52
C THR A 132 -24.95 22.43 10.32
N LEU A 133 -25.38 23.06 9.24
CA LEU A 133 -25.60 22.38 7.97
C LEU A 133 -24.26 21.93 7.39
N ILE A 134 -24.15 20.64 7.05
CA ILE A 134 -22.98 20.06 6.40
C ILE A 134 -23.16 20.07 4.88
N ASP A 135 -24.30 19.57 4.40
CA ASP A 135 -24.65 19.52 2.98
C ASP A 135 -26.17 19.42 2.81
N GLU A 136 -26.69 19.92 1.70
CA GLU A 136 -28.09 19.78 1.32
C GLU A 136 -28.24 19.61 -0.19
N VAL A 137 -29.32 18.94 -0.59
CA VAL A 137 -29.71 18.79 -1.99
C VAL A 137 -31.23 18.83 -2.14
N PRO A 138 -31.78 19.74 -2.97
CA PRO A 138 -33.13 19.62 -3.50
C PRO A 138 -33.14 18.63 -4.67
N ILE A 139 -34.03 17.66 -4.64
CA ILE A 139 -34.21 16.62 -5.65
C ILE A 139 -35.50 16.95 -6.40
N PRO A 140 -35.45 17.18 -7.73
CA PRO A 140 -36.62 17.53 -8.53
C PRO A 140 -37.73 16.47 -8.44
N ALA A 141 -38.99 16.93 -8.52
CA ALA A 141 -40.15 16.05 -8.65
C ALA A 141 -40.11 15.23 -9.95
N GLY A 142 -40.81 14.10 -9.98
CA GLY A 142 -40.95 13.28 -11.19
C GLY A 142 -39.74 12.39 -11.47
N GLN A 143 -39.02 11.95 -10.43
CA GLN A 143 -37.98 10.93 -10.59
C GLN A 143 -38.61 9.63 -11.12
N LEU A 144 -38.01 9.06 -12.16
CA LEU A 144 -38.45 7.77 -12.70
C LEU A 144 -37.82 6.62 -11.89
N ALA A 145 -38.43 5.43 -12.01
CA ALA A 145 -37.90 4.21 -11.43
C ALA A 145 -36.47 3.92 -11.86
N ASP A 146 -35.66 3.47 -10.90
CA ASP A 146 -34.27 3.05 -11.05
C ASP A 146 -33.34 4.12 -11.64
N ARG A 147 -33.71 5.39 -11.47
CA ARG A 147 -32.89 6.55 -11.81
C ARG A 147 -32.56 7.33 -10.54
N SER A 148 -31.27 7.55 -10.33
CA SER A 148 -30.78 8.32 -9.19
C SER A 148 -30.42 9.74 -9.61
N TYR A 149 -30.55 10.66 -8.66
CA TYR A 149 -29.99 12.00 -8.74
C TYR A 149 -28.64 11.99 -8.02
N ALA A 150 -27.55 12.17 -8.76
CA ALA A 150 -26.19 11.94 -8.28
C ALA A 150 -25.25 13.09 -8.60
N ARG A 151 -24.18 13.24 -7.84
CA ARG A 151 -23.07 14.11 -8.24
C ARG A 151 -22.34 13.51 -9.45
N GLU A 152 -21.89 14.36 -10.38
CA GLU A 152 -21.18 13.93 -11.60
C GLU A 152 -19.93 13.09 -11.27
N LYS A 153 -19.16 13.55 -10.26
CA LYS A 153 -18.07 12.81 -9.62
C LYS A 153 -18.29 12.84 -8.11
N ASP A 154 -17.73 11.89 -7.37
CA ASP A 154 -17.94 11.86 -5.93
C ASP A 154 -17.52 13.16 -5.24
N GLY A 155 -18.46 13.79 -4.55
CA GLY A 155 -18.27 15.10 -3.89
C GLY A 155 -18.16 16.32 -4.83
N SER A 156 -18.44 16.20 -6.13
CA SER A 156 -18.45 17.33 -7.07
C SER A 156 -19.68 18.23 -6.90
N ALA A 157 -19.57 19.52 -7.22
CA ALA A 157 -20.70 20.45 -7.10
C ALA A 157 -21.85 20.17 -8.09
N ASN A 158 -21.55 19.60 -9.26
CA ASN A 158 -22.53 19.34 -10.31
C ASN A 158 -23.36 18.08 -10.01
N TRP A 159 -24.66 18.14 -10.30
CA TRP A 159 -25.60 17.04 -10.19
C TRP A 159 -26.11 16.62 -11.57
N VAL A 160 -26.30 15.32 -11.75
CA VAL A 160 -26.79 14.68 -12.97
C VAL A 160 -27.79 13.59 -12.60
N VAL A 161 -28.70 13.27 -13.52
CA VAL A 161 -29.56 12.10 -13.38
C VAL A 161 -28.83 10.90 -13.99
N LYS A 162 -28.70 9.82 -13.22
CA LYS A 162 -28.13 8.55 -13.66
C LYS A 162 -29.22 7.52 -13.92
N GLY A 163 -28.86 6.43 -14.59
CA GLY A 163 -29.78 5.42 -15.11
C GLY A 163 -30.25 5.72 -16.55
N GLU A 164 -29.67 6.71 -17.24
CA GLU A 164 -29.97 7.03 -18.64
C GLU A 164 -28.75 6.82 -19.53
N GLY A 165 -28.72 5.71 -20.26
CA GLY A 165 -27.70 5.42 -21.27
C GLY A 165 -26.56 4.53 -20.78
N GLU A 166 -25.77 4.04 -21.74
CA GLU A 166 -24.76 2.97 -21.58
C GLU A 166 -23.58 3.34 -20.66
N HIS A 167 -23.41 4.64 -20.35
CA HIS A 167 -22.31 5.15 -19.52
C HIS A 167 -22.78 5.96 -18.31
N SER A 168 -24.07 5.92 -18.00
CA SER A 168 -24.66 6.62 -16.85
C SER A 168 -25.57 5.66 -16.09
N TYR A 169 -24.95 4.76 -15.32
CA TYR A 169 -25.65 3.81 -14.46
C TYR A 169 -25.65 4.28 -13.01
N VAL A 170 -26.67 3.86 -12.24
CA VAL A 170 -26.79 4.12 -10.81
C VAL A 170 -25.67 3.41 -10.05
N THR A 171 -25.05 4.09 -9.09
CA THR A 171 -23.78 3.66 -8.46
C THR A 171 -23.89 3.49 -6.95
N PRO A 172 -24.74 2.57 -6.44
CA PRO A 172 -24.89 2.39 -5.01
C PRO A 172 -23.58 1.87 -4.39
N SER A 173 -23.11 2.52 -3.32
CA SER A 173 -21.91 2.16 -2.57
C SER A 173 -20.63 2.09 -3.42
N THR A 174 -20.57 2.86 -4.51
CA THR A 174 -19.39 2.91 -5.39
C THR A 174 -19.18 4.32 -5.94
N ASN A 175 -18.05 4.52 -6.63
CA ASN A 175 -17.72 5.83 -7.18
C ASN A 175 -18.67 6.21 -8.31
N ASN A 176 -19.12 7.47 -8.32
CA ASN A 176 -20.01 8.00 -9.34
C ASN A 176 -19.41 7.97 -10.76
N MET A 177 -18.09 7.93 -10.89
CA MET A 177 -17.40 7.82 -12.17
C MET A 177 -16.35 6.72 -12.10
N THR A 178 -16.57 5.64 -12.83
CA THR A 178 -15.59 4.57 -12.98
C THR A 178 -14.57 4.93 -14.05
N ILE A 179 -13.29 4.70 -13.74
CA ILE A 179 -12.19 4.90 -14.70
C ILE A 179 -11.98 3.56 -15.41
N ASP A 180 -12.88 3.21 -16.32
CA ASP A 180 -12.82 1.92 -17.03
C ASP A 180 -11.82 1.93 -18.18
N LYS A 181 -11.24 3.10 -18.48
CA LYS A 181 -10.30 3.31 -19.59
C LYS A 181 -8.96 3.79 -19.05
N ASN A 182 -7.92 2.99 -19.29
CA ASN A 182 -6.55 3.43 -19.06
C ASN A 182 -6.03 4.13 -20.33
N PRO A 183 -5.87 5.47 -20.32
CA PRO A 183 -5.51 6.22 -21.51
C PRO A 183 -4.15 5.80 -22.07
N LYS A 184 -3.22 5.31 -21.24
CA LYS A 184 -1.94 4.78 -21.72
C LYS A 184 -2.16 3.52 -22.54
N ILE A 185 -2.96 2.59 -22.06
CA ILE A 185 -3.24 1.32 -22.75
C ILE A 185 -4.02 1.57 -24.04
N GLU A 186 -5.01 2.46 -24.04
CA GLU A 186 -5.73 2.84 -25.27
C GLU A 186 -4.80 3.53 -26.28
N ASN A 187 -3.93 4.43 -25.81
CA ASN A 187 -2.93 5.04 -26.68
C ASN A 187 -1.94 4.01 -27.23
N PHE A 188 -1.52 3.01 -26.44
CA PHE A 188 -0.70 1.91 -26.95
C PHE A 188 -1.46 1.09 -27.99
N LYS A 189 -2.72 0.69 -27.74
CA LYS A 189 -3.54 -0.02 -28.72
C LYS A 189 -3.73 0.77 -30.01
N LYS A 190 -3.84 2.10 -29.92
CA LYS A 190 -4.04 2.99 -31.08
C LYS A 190 -2.76 3.18 -31.91
N HIS A 191 -1.62 3.36 -31.27
CA HIS A 191 -0.36 3.70 -31.96
C HIS A 191 0.56 2.50 -32.21
N ASP A 192 0.38 1.41 -31.47
CA ASP A 192 1.19 0.19 -31.56
C ASP A 192 0.33 -1.05 -31.28
N SER A 193 -0.67 -1.28 -32.14
CA SER A 193 -1.62 -2.39 -31.99
C SER A 193 -0.96 -3.78 -32.06
N ILE A 194 0.17 -3.89 -32.75
CA ILE A 194 0.94 -5.14 -32.93
C ILE A 194 2.00 -5.31 -31.81
N GLY A 195 2.40 -4.22 -31.13
CA GLY A 195 3.36 -4.25 -30.03
C GLY A 195 4.84 -4.12 -30.46
N ILE A 196 5.10 -3.73 -31.71
CA ILE A 196 6.46 -3.60 -32.27
C ILE A 196 7.19 -2.41 -31.63
N GLY A 197 6.51 -1.28 -31.48
CA GLY A 197 7.07 -0.08 -30.85
C GLY A 197 7.48 -0.33 -29.40
N MET A 198 6.65 -1.06 -28.65
CA MET A 198 6.93 -1.49 -27.28
C MET A 198 8.17 -2.37 -27.21
N ALA A 199 8.31 -3.35 -28.11
CA ALA A 199 9.48 -4.23 -28.16
C ALA A 199 10.77 -3.45 -28.45
N ILE A 200 10.74 -2.51 -29.41
CA ILE A 200 11.91 -1.69 -29.76
C ILE A 200 12.34 -0.82 -28.58
N ILE A 201 11.39 -0.16 -27.89
CA ILE A 201 11.70 0.67 -26.72
C ILE A 201 12.29 -0.19 -25.60
N ALA A 202 11.69 -1.34 -25.31
CA ALA A 202 12.16 -2.25 -24.26
C ALA A 202 13.60 -2.72 -24.54
N MET A 203 13.87 -3.18 -25.77
CA MET A 203 15.23 -3.60 -26.17
C MET A 203 16.21 -2.42 -26.10
N SER A 204 15.82 -1.23 -26.56
CA SER A 204 16.68 -0.05 -26.52
C SER A 204 17.08 0.32 -25.09
N VAL A 205 16.14 0.29 -24.14
CA VAL A 205 16.42 0.58 -22.72
C VAL A 205 17.40 -0.46 -22.14
N VAL A 206 17.22 -1.74 -22.47
CA VAL A 206 18.12 -2.81 -22.01
C VAL A 206 19.54 -2.60 -22.57
N PHE A 207 19.68 -2.37 -23.87
CA PHE A 207 20.99 -2.13 -24.48
C PHE A 207 21.65 -0.86 -23.95
N ILE A 208 20.91 0.23 -23.78
CA ILE A 208 21.43 1.46 -23.18
C ILE A 208 21.89 1.20 -21.75
N GLY A 209 21.11 0.46 -20.95
CA GLY A 209 21.48 0.06 -19.59
C GLY A 209 22.77 -0.75 -19.54
N LEU A 210 22.93 -1.74 -20.43
CA LEU A 210 24.14 -2.55 -20.55
C LEU A 210 25.36 -1.72 -20.99
N VAL A 211 25.19 -0.81 -21.94
CA VAL A 211 26.25 0.11 -22.39
C VAL A 211 26.67 1.04 -21.25
N LEU A 212 25.72 1.61 -20.52
CA LEU A 212 26.02 2.44 -19.34
C LEU A 212 26.75 1.66 -18.25
N LEU A 213 26.33 0.41 -18.00
CA LEU A 213 27.00 -0.48 -17.04
C LEU A 213 28.43 -0.80 -17.47
N TYR A 214 28.64 -1.12 -18.76
CA TYR A 214 29.96 -1.34 -19.33
C TYR A 214 30.85 -0.11 -19.19
N LEU A 215 30.34 1.08 -19.53
CA LEU A 215 31.08 2.33 -19.37
C LEU A 215 31.43 2.62 -17.91
N SER A 216 30.51 2.34 -16.99
CA SER A 216 30.74 2.47 -15.55
C SER A 216 31.88 1.55 -15.08
N PHE A 217 31.82 0.25 -15.38
CA PHE A 217 32.89 -0.69 -15.01
C PHE A 217 34.23 -0.35 -15.67
N LYS A 218 34.22 0.09 -16.93
CA LYS A 218 35.43 0.54 -17.62
C LYS A 218 36.04 1.77 -16.96
N ALA A 219 35.22 2.73 -16.54
CA ALA A 219 35.67 3.93 -15.84
C ALA A 219 36.27 3.57 -14.48
N VAL A 220 35.57 2.77 -13.67
CA VAL A 220 36.05 2.29 -12.36
C VAL A 220 37.35 1.49 -12.51
N GLY A 221 37.42 0.57 -13.46
CA GLY A 221 38.63 -0.22 -13.74
C GLY A 221 39.82 0.66 -14.13
N ASN A 222 39.62 1.62 -15.04
CA ASN A 222 40.68 2.56 -15.44
C ASN A 222 41.16 3.44 -14.27
N VAL A 223 40.25 3.88 -13.40
CA VAL A 223 40.58 4.66 -12.20
C VAL A 223 41.35 3.80 -11.20
N ALA A 224 40.93 2.57 -10.95
CA ALA A 224 41.61 1.62 -10.07
C ALA A 224 43.04 1.33 -10.54
N VAL A 225 43.24 1.07 -11.83
CA VAL A 225 44.58 0.84 -12.40
C VAL A 225 45.46 2.10 -12.28
N ARG A 226 44.91 3.30 -12.50
CA ARG A 226 45.65 4.57 -12.34
C ARG A 226 46.06 4.81 -10.88
N LEU A 227 45.18 4.51 -9.93
CA LEU A 227 45.46 4.61 -8.50
C LEU A 227 46.51 3.57 -8.06
N GLY A 228 46.41 2.34 -8.55
CA GLY A 228 47.38 1.26 -8.30
C GLY A 228 48.79 1.64 -8.77
N LYS A 229 48.91 2.14 -10.01
CA LYS A 229 50.19 2.64 -10.54
C LYS A 229 50.75 3.80 -9.72
N LYS A 230 49.89 4.73 -9.28
CA LYS A 230 50.30 5.86 -8.43
C LYS A 230 50.82 5.41 -7.06
N ASN A 231 50.20 4.39 -6.47
CA ASN A 231 50.64 3.83 -5.19
C ASN A 231 51.93 3.02 -5.33
N ALA A 232 52.08 2.23 -6.41
CA ALA A 232 53.30 1.50 -6.70
C ALA A 232 54.51 2.43 -6.91
N MET A 233 54.35 3.51 -7.68
CA MET A 233 55.42 4.52 -7.85
C MET A 233 55.83 5.20 -6.54
N LYS A 234 54.87 5.45 -5.63
CA LYS A 234 55.16 6.01 -4.30
C LYS A 234 55.91 5.04 -3.39
N ALA A 235 55.61 3.75 -3.46
CA ALA A 235 56.27 2.73 -2.65
C ALA A 235 57.73 2.50 -3.08
N THR A 236 58.04 2.66 -4.37
CA THR A 236 59.40 2.50 -4.91
C THR A 236 60.20 3.80 -5.01
N GLY A 237 59.64 4.94 -4.61
CA GLY A 237 60.35 6.23 -4.55
C GLY A 237 60.68 6.85 -5.93
N ILE A 238 60.03 6.41 -7.00
CA ILE A 238 60.30 6.87 -8.37
C ILE A 238 59.33 8.00 -8.73
N THR A 239 59.87 9.19 -9.04
CA THR A 239 59.09 10.38 -9.42
C THR A 239 58.85 10.51 -10.93
N ASP A 240 59.62 9.81 -11.76
CA ASP A 240 59.55 9.97 -13.22
C ASP A 240 58.70 8.89 -13.91
N LYS A 241 57.82 9.33 -14.84
CA LYS A 241 56.85 8.46 -15.51
C LYS A 241 57.48 7.53 -16.55
N THR A 242 58.65 7.90 -17.07
CA THR A 242 59.44 7.15 -18.06
C THR A 242 60.15 5.96 -17.40
N GLU A 243 60.78 6.15 -16.25
CA GLU A 243 61.48 5.08 -15.50
C GLU A 243 60.51 4.06 -14.89
N ALA A 244 59.32 4.50 -14.45
CA ALA A 244 58.26 3.59 -13.98
C ALA A 244 57.70 2.69 -15.10
N LYS A 245 57.76 3.14 -16.35
CA LYS A 245 57.30 2.40 -17.54
C LYS A 245 58.36 1.40 -18.03
N GLU A 246 59.64 1.74 -17.90
CA GLU A 246 60.77 0.82 -18.20
C GLU A 246 60.89 -0.33 -17.19
N LYS A 247 60.61 -0.09 -15.91
CA LYS A 247 60.67 -1.13 -14.85
C LYS A 247 59.39 -1.99 -14.73
N ASN A 248 58.42 -1.86 -15.63
CA ASN A 248 57.11 -2.56 -15.57
C ASN A 248 56.42 -2.47 -14.19
N LEU A 249 56.61 -1.37 -13.47
CA LEU A 249 56.09 -1.22 -12.11
C LEU A 249 54.58 -0.96 -12.14
N GLY A 250 53.81 -1.93 -11.66
CA GLY A 250 52.34 -1.89 -11.62
C GLY A 250 51.63 -2.38 -12.89
N SER A 251 52.31 -3.15 -13.75
CA SER A 251 51.67 -3.94 -14.81
C SER A 251 51.70 -5.43 -14.48
N HIS A 252 51.00 -5.82 -13.42
CA HIS A 252 50.66 -7.24 -13.29
C HIS A 252 49.59 -7.57 -14.32
N THR A 253 49.77 -8.65 -15.06
CA THR A 253 48.73 -9.11 -16.00
C THR A 253 47.52 -9.57 -15.17
N GLY A 254 46.32 -9.53 -15.77
CA GLY A 254 45.12 -10.02 -15.08
C GLY A 254 45.24 -11.47 -14.63
N GLU A 255 46.04 -12.26 -15.34
CA GLU A 255 46.38 -13.65 -15.06
C GLU A 255 47.21 -13.78 -13.78
N GLU A 256 48.24 -12.95 -13.58
CA GLU A 256 49.04 -12.93 -12.36
C GLU A 256 48.18 -12.56 -11.14
N THR A 257 47.30 -11.58 -11.31
CA THR A 257 46.38 -11.15 -10.23
C THR A 257 45.39 -12.27 -9.91
N ALA A 258 44.86 -12.96 -10.92
CA ALA A 258 43.98 -14.11 -10.73
C ALA A 258 44.68 -15.28 -10.04
N ALA A 259 45.92 -15.59 -10.43
CA ALA A 259 46.73 -16.62 -9.80
C ALA A 259 47.03 -16.32 -8.33
N ILE A 260 47.40 -15.08 -8.01
CA ILE A 260 47.63 -14.63 -6.61
C ILE A 260 46.33 -14.71 -5.81
N SER A 261 45.20 -14.30 -6.39
CA SER A 261 43.89 -14.35 -5.73
C SER A 261 43.46 -15.78 -5.45
N MET A 262 43.68 -16.71 -6.41
CA MET A 262 43.40 -18.14 -6.25
C MET A 262 44.29 -18.76 -5.17
N ALA A 263 45.59 -18.46 -5.17
CA ALA A 263 46.52 -18.96 -4.17
C ALA A 263 46.18 -18.47 -2.75
N LEU A 264 45.78 -17.20 -2.60
CA LEU A 264 45.28 -16.67 -1.34
C LEU A 264 43.97 -17.31 -0.91
N HIS A 265 43.06 -17.59 -1.86
CA HIS A 265 41.81 -18.26 -1.57
C HIS A 265 42.02 -19.68 -1.06
N GLU A 266 42.89 -20.46 -1.71
CA GLU A 266 43.24 -21.80 -1.24
C GLU A 266 43.92 -21.76 0.12
N TYR A 267 44.91 -20.87 0.32
CA TYR A 267 45.59 -20.73 1.60
C TYR A 267 44.64 -20.36 2.76
N LEU A 268 43.69 -19.46 2.51
CA LEU A 268 42.71 -19.03 3.52
C LEU A 268 41.61 -20.06 3.77
N ASN A 269 41.24 -20.86 2.75
CA ASN A 269 40.28 -21.94 2.91
C ASN A 269 40.90 -23.16 3.60
N ASP A 270 42.15 -23.51 3.32
CA ASP A 270 42.89 -24.61 3.97
C ASP A 270 43.17 -24.34 5.47
N ALA A 271 43.04 -23.08 5.92
CA ALA A 271 43.19 -22.72 7.32
C ALA A 271 41.92 -22.98 8.17
N HIS A 272 40.81 -23.35 7.54
CA HIS A 272 39.54 -23.63 8.21
C HIS A 272 39.07 -25.05 7.89
N ASP A 273 39.35 -25.99 8.79
CA ASP A 273 38.69 -27.30 8.77
C ASP A 273 37.17 -27.08 8.88
N VAL A 274 36.45 -27.40 7.82
CA VAL A 274 34.99 -27.42 7.83
C VAL A 274 34.57 -28.68 8.57
N GLU A 275 34.53 -28.60 9.90
CA GLU A 275 34.04 -29.71 10.73
C GLU A 275 32.51 -29.83 10.60
N ASP A 276 32.04 -31.02 10.22
CA ASP A 276 30.62 -31.36 10.32
C ASP A 276 30.20 -31.34 11.81
N MET A 277 29.16 -30.58 12.16
CA MET A 277 28.59 -30.51 13.54
C MET A 277 27.93 -31.83 14.02
N ILE A 278 28.18 -32.96 13.36
CA ILE A 278 27.58 -34.25 13.69
C ILE A 278 28.59 -35.11 14.46
N LEU A 279 28.53 -35.03 15.78
CA LEU A 279 29.26 -35.91 16.69
C LEU A 279 28.66 -37.33 16.67
N THR A 280 29.23 -38.21 15.84
CA THR A 280 28.80 -39.62 15.78
C THR A 280 29.52 -40.44 16.86
N ILE A 281 28.98 -40.45 18.08
CA ILE A 281 29.53 -41.26 19.18
C ILE A 281 29.06 -42.70 19.04
N ASN A 282 29.93 -43.59 18.54
CA ASN A 282 29.66 -45.03 18.52
C ASN A 282 29.70 -45.59 19.95
N LYS A 283 28.52 -45.85 20.53
CA LYS A 283 28.38 -46.44 21.86
C LYS A 283 28.76 -47.92 21.80
N VAL A 284 30.04 -48.25 22.03
CA VAL A 284 30.50 -49.64 22.14
C VAL A 284 29.89 -50.25 23.41
N LYS A 285 28.76 -50.96 23.26
CA LYS A 285 28.24 -51.85 24.32
C LYS A 285 29.27 -52.96 24.54
N ARG A 286 30.09 -52.86 25.58
CA ARG A 286 30.86 -54.02 26.05
C ARG A 286 29.87 -55.02 26.66
N THR A 287 29.42 -55.99 25.87
CA THR A 287 28.64 -57.13 26.36
C THR A 287 29.50 -57.88 27.37
N TYR A 288 28.96 -58.13 28.57
CA TYR A 288 29.66 -58.81 29.65
C TYR A 288 30.12 -60.20 29.17
N SER A 289 31.43 -60.42 29.05
CA SER A 289 31.99 -61.74 28.72
C SER A 289 32.07 -62.57 29.99
N PRO A 290 31.50 -63.80 30.01
CA PRO A 290 31.60 -64.70 31.16
C PRO A 290 33.05 -65.12 31.48
N TRP A 291 33.98 -64.93 30.54
CA TRP A 291 35.36 -65.43 30.64
C TRP A 291 36.19 -64.72 31.72
N SER A 292 35.84 -63.50 32.13
CA SER A 292 36.49 -62.79 33.25
C SER A 292 35.66 -62.72 34.53
N SER A 293 34.52 -63.42 34.59
CA SER A 293 33.65 -63.35 35.76
C SER A 293 34.28 -64.13 36.92
N LYS A 294 34.62 -63.41 38.00
CA LYS A 294 35.16 -63.99 39.25
C LYS A 294 34.17 -64.89 40.00
N ILE A 295 32.90 -64.91 39.56
CA ILE A 295 31.81 -65.68 40.15
C ILE A 295 31.91 -67.19 39.83
N TYR A 296 32.58 -67.56 38.73
CA TYR A 296 32.80 -68.96 38.33
C TYR A 296 34.20 -69.50 38.68
N THR A 297 34.99 -68.77 39.48
CA THR A 297 36.33 -69.23 39.87
C THR A 297 36.23 -70.35 40.90
N LEU A 298 36.70 -71.56 40.55
CA LEU A 298 36.66 -72.83 41.32
C LEU A 298 37.44 -72.85 42.65
N ARG A 299 37.81 -71.69 43.23
CA ARG A 299 38.47 -71.65 44.54
C ARG A 299 37.43 -71.61 45.65
N GLN A 300 37.18 -72.74 46.30
CA GLN A 300 36.51 -72.77 47.59
C GLN A 300 37.38 -72.03 48.62
N THR A 301 36.81 -71.05 49.31
CA THR A 301 37.46 -70.42 50.46
C THR A 301 37.49 -71.43 51.62
N PRO A 302 38.65 -71.64 52.28
CA PRO A 302 38.75 -72.61 53.36
C PRO A 302 37.87 -72.18 54.54
N LYS A 303 37.10 -73.13 55.07
CA LYS A 303 36.32 -72.94 56.30
C LYS A 303 37.29 -72.89 57.49
N ARG A 304 37.07 -71.92 58.38
CA ARG A 304 37.66 -71.91 59.73
C ARG A 304 36.96 -72.93 60.60
#